data_AF-A0A699XVW9-F1
#
_entry.id   AF-A0A699XVW9-F1
#
_cell.length_a   1.000
_cell.length_b   1.000
_cell.length_c   1.000
_cell.angle_alpha   90.00
_cell.angle_beta   90.00
_cell.angle_gamma   90.00
#
_symmetry.space_group_name_H-M   'P 1'
#
loop_
_entity.id
_entity.type
_entity.pdbx_description
1 polymer ?
#
loop_
_entity_poly.entity_id
_entity_poly.type
_entity_poly.pdbx_seq_one_letter_code
_entity_poly.pdbx_strand_id
1 'polypeptide(L)' 'APVARLEAVRIFVAYAAHKSFPIYQMDVKTIFLNGPLNEEVYVAQPDGFVDPDHPEKVY' A
#
# COMPACT_ATOMS: atom_id res chain seq x y z
N ALA A 1 2.62 3.64 -3.81
CA ALA A 1 2.01 2.88 -4.92
C ALA A 1 1.68 1.46 -4.45
N PRO A 2 0.45 0.96 -4.60
CA PRO A 2 0.13 -0.41 -4.21
C PRO A 2 0.67 -1.36 -5.29
N VAL A 3 1.80 -2.00 -5.00
CA VAL A 3 2.34 -3.07 -5.85
C VAL A 3 1.81 -4.37 -5.28
N ALA A 4 1.00 -5.10 -6.07
CA ALA A 4 0.57 -6.43 -5.70
C ALA A 4 1.81 -7.31 -5.50
N ARG A 5 2.02 -7.78 -4.27
CA ARG A 5 3.11 -8.72 -3.96
C ARG A 5 2.71 -10.09 -4.51
N LEU A 6 3.45 -10.59 -5.50
CA LEU A 6 3.22 -11.91 -6.11
C LEU A 6 3.17 -13.04 -5.07
N GLU A 7 3.91 -12.92 -3.98
CA GLU A 7 3.87 -13.83 -2.84
C GLU A 7 2.48 -13.89 -2.18
N ALA A 8 1.85 -12.73 -1.95
CA ALA A 8 0.52 -12.66 -1.36
C ALA A 8 -0.54 -13.25 -2.29
N VAL A 9 -0.42 -13.01 -3.60
CA VAL A 9 -1.30 -13.62 -4.61
C VAL A 9 -1.15 -15.14 -4.60
N ARG A 10 0.09 -15.66 -4.53
CA ARG A 10 0.37 -17.10 -4.49
C ARG A 10 -0.20 -17.77 -3.25
N ILE A 11 -0.07 -17.14 -2.07
CA ILE A 11 -0.67 -17.64 -0.82
C ILE A 11 -2.19 -17.66 -0.93
N PHE A 12 -2.79 -16.60 -1.46
CA PHE A 12 -4.25 -16.52 -1.63
C PHE A 12 -4.78 -17.61 -2.54
N VAL A 13 -4.14 -17.84 -3.69
CA VAL A 13 -4.51 -18.90 -4.64
C VAL A 13 -4.34 -20.29 -4.01
N ALA A 14 -3.23 -20.54 -3.30
CA ALA A 14 -2.99 -21.81 -2.63
C ALA A 14 -4.06 -22.11 -1.56
N TYR A 15 -4.47 -21.10 -0.81
CA TYR A 15 -5.52 -21.23 0.21
C TYR A 15 -6.89 -21.50 -0.43
N ALA A 16 -7.25 -20.76 -1.48
CA ALA A 16 -8.50 -20.97 -2.20
C ALA A 16 -8.58 -22.38 -2.82
N ALA A 17 -7.49 -22.87 -3.41
CA ALA A 17 -7.41 -24.24 -3.92
C ALA A 17 -7.55 -25.29 -2.81
N HIS A 18 -6.90 -25.07 -1.65
CA HIS A 18 -7.01 -25.97 -0.49
C HIS A 18 -8.44 -26.03 0.08
N LYS A 19 -9.20 -24.93 0.01
CA LYS A 19 -10.58 -24.85 0.49
C LYS A 19 -11.64 -25.15 -0.57
N SER A 20 -11.23 -25.52 -1.79
CA SER A 20 -12.13 -25.71 -2.94
C SER A 20 -13.01 -24.49 -3.22
N PHE A 21 -12.47 -23.28 -2.97
CA PHE A 21 -13.20 -22.05 -3.21
C PHE A 21 -13.17 -21.70 -4.71
N PRO A 22 -14.30 -21.29 -5.29
CA PRO A 22 -14.30 -20.74 -6.63
C PRO A 22 -13.49 -19.44 -6.64
N ILE A 23 -12.45 -19.39 -7.46
CA ILE A 23 -11.66 -18.17 -7.68
C ILE A 23 -12.33 -17.39 -8.80
N TYR A 24 -12.87 -16.22 -8.48
CA TYR A 24 -13.32 -15.25 -9.46
C TYR A 24 -12.20 -14.27 -9.79
N GLN A 25 -12.19 -13.74 -11.00
CA GLN A 25 -11.25 -12.69 -11.36
C GLN A 25 -11.49 -11.47 -10.46
N MET A 26 -10.52 -11.19 -9.59
CA MET A 26 -10.53 -9.98 -8.77
C MET A 26 -9.96 -8.85 -9.64
N ASP A 27 -10.83 -8.01 -10.18
CA ASP A 27 -10.41 -6.74 -10.78
C ASP A 27 -9.88 -5.87 -9.64
N VAL A 28 -8.56 -5.83 -9.49
CA VAL A 28 -7.92 -4.89 -8.57
C VAL A 28 -8.08 -3.52 -9.21
N LYS A 29 -9.22 -2.87 -8.92
CA LYS A 29 -9.36 -1.44 -9.16
C LYS A 29 -8.30 -0.74 -8.31
N THR A 30 -7.16 -0.46 -8.93
CA THR A 30 -6.21 0.54 -8.47
C THR A 30 -6.86 1.91 -8.62
N ILE A 31 -7.91 2.16 -7.83
CA ILE A 31 -8.28 3.50 -7.45
C ILE A 31 -7.16 3.91 -6.51
N PHE A 32 -6.18 4.66 -7.03
CA PHE A 32 -5.53 5.62 -6.17
C PHE A 32 -6.66 6.44 -5.55
N LEU A 33 -6.80 6.39 -4.23
CA LEU A 33 -7.65 7.30 -3.48
C LEU A 33 -7.06 8.71 -3.65
N ASN A 34 -7.21 9.28 -4.84
CA ASN A 34 -6.91 10.68 -5.14
C ASN A 34 -8.12 11.56 -4.77
N GLY A 35 -8.96 11.07 -3.85
CA GLY A 35 -9.81 11.92 -3.04
C GLY A 35 -8.93 12.57 -1.96
N PRO A 36 -9.34 13.72 -1.40
CA PRO A 36 -8.60 14.37 -0.32
C PRO A 36 -8.30 13.34 0.79
N LEU A 37 -7.01 13.11 1.06
CA LEU A 37 -6.57 12.29 2.18
C LEU A 37 -7.09 12.95 3.46
N ASN A 38 -8.06 12.34 4.12
CA ASN A 38 -8.45 12.68 5.49
C ASN A 38 -7.52 12.03 6.53
N GLU A 39 -6.50 11.30 6.08
CA GLU A 39 -5.41 10.81 6.91
C GLU A 39 -4.33 11.89 6.93
N GLU A 40 -4.15 12.57 8.07
CA GLU A 40 -2.96 13.37 8.34
C GLU A 40 -1.76 12.42 8.30
N VAL A 41 -1.12 12.32 7.13
CA VAL A 41 0.16 11.64 7.01
C VAL A 41 1.19 12.57 7.63
N TYR A 42 1.45 12.38 8.92
CA TYR A 42 2.65 12.93 9.56
C TYR A 42 3.85 12.22 8.95
N VAL A 43 4.31 12.73 7.80
CA VAL A 43 5.60 12.35 7.27
C VAL A 43 6.62 13.01 8.18
N ALA A 44 7.43 12.21 8.87
CA ALA A 44 8.63 12.71 9.51
C ALA A 44 9.77 12.70 8.49
N GLN A 45 10.71 13.65 8.61
CA GLN A 45 11.92 13.59 7.80
C GLN A 45 12.67 12.30 8.13
N PRO A 46 13.12 11.53 7.11
CA PRO A 46 13.85 10.30 7.36
C PRO A 46 15.19 10.61 8.04
N ASP A 47 15.61 9.71 8.94
CA ASP A 47 16.89 9.83 9.65
C ASP A 47 18.04 9.98 8.64
N GLY A 48 18.72 11.14 8.67
CA GLY A 48 19.80 11.49 7.74
C GLY A 48 19.43 12.52 6.66
N PHE A 49 18.16 12.92 6.56
CA PHE A 49 17.69 13.99 5.67
C PHE A 49 17.07 15.18 6.41
N VAL A 50 17.10 15.16 7.74
CA VAL A 50 16.56 16.23 8.59
C VAL A 50 17.28 17.55 8.29
N ASP A 51 16.55 18.50 7.71
CA ASP A 51 17.00 19.88 7.56
C ASP A 51 17.00 20.59 8.94
N PRO A 52 18.15 21.05 9.47
CA PRO A 52 18.24 21.74 10.76
C PRO A 52 17.48 23.08 10.80
N ASP A 53 17.36 23.76 9.66
CA ASP A 53 16.68 25.06 9.56
C ASP A 53 15.17 24.89 9.36
N HIS A 54 14.72 23.71 8.92
CA HIS A 54 13.32 23.38 8.67
C HIS A 54 12.97 21.94 9.12
N PRO A 55 13.02 21.65 10.43
CA PRO A 55 12.92 20.29 10.97
C PRO A 55 11.56 19.62 10.73
N GLU A 56 10.50 20.39 10.49
CA GLU A 56 9.13 19.89 10.26
C GLU A 56 8.72 19.90 8.78
N LYS A 57 9.60 20.40 7.89
CA LYS A 57 9.24 20.56 6.48
C LYS A 57 9.50 19.25 5.73
N VAL A 58 8.42 18.61 5.30
CA VAL A 58 8.48 17.48 4.38
C VAL A 58 7.88 17.93 3.05
N TYR A 59 8.69 17.90 1.99
CA TYR A 59 8.29 18.24 0.62
C TYR A 59 7.70 17.03 -0.11
#